data_AF-A0A1N7LBN6-F1
#
_entry.id   AF-A0A1N7LBN6-F1
#
_cell.length_a   1.000
_cell.length_b   1.000
_cell.length_c   1.000
_cell.angle_alpha   90.00
_cell.angle_beta   90.00
_cell.angle_gamma   90.00
#
_symmetry.space_group_name_H-M   'P 1'
#
loop_
_entity.id
_entity.type
_entity.pdbx_description
1 polymer ?
#
loop_
_entity_poly.entity_id
_entity_poly.type
_entity_poly.pdbx_seq_one_letter_code
_entity_poly.pdbx_strand_id
1 'polypeptide(L)'
;MIAIDFDKTYKLTNVRLHTNSSIGEFYSPQKNGHETLIRIAITPHPEPLLPKVYNLAMGPPIGEIQVDDMIRLKHRNPDYVFSTAILFALTFLTEYPEMLIGLDGSDDLRATLYHSMFTTNRKTMDEFFTTIGVDWYVKLLRNEEDIERNSDGTPYFKQRP
;
A
#
# COMPACT_ATOMS: atom_id res chain seq x y z
N MET A 1 -9.65 -7.93 -13.70
CA MET A 1 -9.84 -6.86 -12.69
C MET A 1 -9.90 -7.54 -11.35
N ILE A 2 -9.26 -6.98 -10.33
CA ILE A 2 -9.19 -7.61 -9.00
C ILE A 2 -10.43 -7.26 -8.20
N ALA A 3 -11.09 -8.26 -7.66
CA ALA A 3 -12.28 -8.09 -6.81
C ALA A 3 -11.91 -8.28 -5.34
N ILE A 4 -12.13 -7.24 -4.53
CA ILE A 4 -11.90 -7.28 -3.08
C ILE A 4 -13.14 -7.86 -2.40
N ASP A 5 -12.90 -8.85 -1.55
CA ASP A 5 -13.90 -9.58 -0.79
C ASP A 5 -13.24 -10.11 0.49
N PHE A 6 -13.65 -9.57 1.65
CA PHE A 6 -13.04 -9.89 2.93
C PHE A 6 -13.40 -11.29 3.47
N ASP A 7 -14.39 -11.95 2.88
CA ASP A 7 -14.67 -13.37 3.15
C ASP A 7 -13.74 -14.30 2.35
N LYS A 8 -13.03 -13.76 1.35
CA LYS A 8 -12.13 -14.48 0.46
C LYS A 8 -10.68 -14.06 0.67
N THR A 9 -10.12 -14.52 1.78
CA THR A 9 -8.73 -14.23 2.18
C THR A 9 -7.94 -15.51 2.43
N TYR A 10 -6.62 -15.36 2.54
CA TYR A 10 -5.75 -16.42 3.04
C TYR A 10 -5.59 -16.28 4.55
N LYS A 11 -5.52 -17.42 5.24
CA LYS A 11 -5.22 -17.43 6.67
C LYS A 11 -3.77 -16.98 6.90
N LEU A 12 -3.61 -15.97 7.75
CA LEU A 12 -2.28 -15.52 8.16
C LEU A 12 -1.60 -16.59 9.03
N THR A 13 -0.35 -16.90 8.73
CA THR A 13 0.52 -17.83 9.47
C THR A 13 1.36 -17.11 10.52
N ASN A 14 1.57 -15.81 10.36
CA ASN A 14 2.30 -14.95 11.27
C ASN A 14 1.70 -13.55 11.23
N VAL A 15 1.57 -12.91 12.40
CA VAL A 15 0.99 -11.59 12.57
C VAL A 15 1.77 -10.85 13.65
N ARG A 16 2.20 -9.63 13.34
CA ARG A 16 2.74 -8.67 14.32
C ARG A 16 2.14 -7.31 14.00
N LEU A 17 1.55 -6.65 14.99
CA LEU A 17 0.94 -5.33 14.85
C LEU A 17 1.63 -4.35 15.78
N HIS A 18 2.49 -3.50 15.22
CA HIS A 18 3.16 -2.41 15.91
C HIS A 18 3.28 -1.18 15.02
N THR A 19 3.32 0.00 15.64
CA THR A 19 3.48 1.29 14.95
C THR A 19 4.88 1.51 14.37
N ASN A 20 5.89 0.77 14.79
CA ASN A 20 7.21 0.82 14.14
C ASN A 20 7.30 -0.11 12.91
N SER A 21 6.59 -1.24 12.95
CA SER A 21 6.44 -2.18 11.83
C SER A 21 5.34 -3.19 12.14
N SER A 22 4.40 -3.34 11.22
CA SER A 22 3.41 -4.41 11.26
C SER A 22 3.61 -5.36 10.09
N ILE A 23 3.56 -6.67 10.36
CA ILE A 23 3.71 -7.70 9.34
C ILE A 23 2.59 -8.74 9.44
N GLY A 24 2.12 -9.19 8.29
CA GLY A 24 1.23 -10.34 8.15
C GLY A 24 1.79 -11.28 7.09
N GLU A 25 1.82 -12.58 7.34
CA GLU A 25 2.36 -13.55 6.38
C GLU A 25 1.35 -14.63 6.05
N PHE A 26 1.32 -15.09 4.80
CA PHE A 26 0.47 -16.19 4.34
C PHE A 26 1.09 -16.87 3.12
N TYR A 27 0.69 -18.12 2.84
CA TYR A 27 1.09 -18.81 1.62
C TYR A 27 0.09 -18.55 0.50
N SER A 28 0.59 -18.13 -0.66
CA SER A 28 -0.19 -17.90 -1.87
C SER A 28 0.14 -18.96 -2.94
N PRO A 29 -0.85 -19.77 -3.35
CA PRO A 29 -0.68 -20.68 -4.48
C PRO A 29 -0.42 -19.94 -5.79
N GLN A 30 0.60 -20.37 -6.53
CA GLN A 30 0.98 -19.85 -7.83
C GLN A 30 0.40 -20.72 -8.96
N LYS A 31 0.30 -20.15 -10.17
CA LYS A 31 -0.22 -20.86 -11.36
C LYS A 31 0.62 -22.08 -11.78
N ASN A 32 1.89 -22.12 -11.39
CA ASN A 32 2.77 -23.27 -11.63
C ASN A 32 2.59 -24.40 -10.59
N GLY A 33 1.68 -24.26 -9.63
CA GLY A 33 1.39 -25.26 -8.60
C GLY A 33 2.22 -25.12 -7.33
N HIS A 34 3.27 -24.29 -7.31
CA HIS A 34 4.03 -24.01 -6.09
C HIS A 34 3.31 -22.99 -5.20
N GLU A 35 3.55 -23.06 -3.90
CA GLU A 35 3.14 -22.01 -2.97
C GLU A 35 4.30 -21.05 -2.72
N THR A 36 3.99 -19.77 -2.54
CA THR A 36 4.96 -18.73 -2.22
C THR A 36 4.52 -18.04 -0.95
N LEU A 37 5.44 -17.93 0.02
CA LEU A 37 5.22 -17.13 1.21
C LEU A 37 5.14 -15.66 0.80
N ILE A 38 4.03 -15.01 1.12
CA ILE A 38 3.79 -13.59 0.92
C ILE A 38 3.77 -12.94 2.28
N ARG A 39 4.52 -11.85 2.42
CA ARG A 39 4.46 -10.93 3.55
C ARG A 39 3.77 -9.66 3.10
N ILE A 40 2.85 -9.18 3.93
CA ILE A 40 2.31 -7.84 3.93
C ILE A 40 3.08 -7.07 4.99
N ALA A 41 3.62 -5.92 4.64
CA ALA A 41 4.33 -5.03 5.55
C ALA A 41 3.65 -3.66 5.58
N ILE A 42 3.39 -3.16 6.78
CA ILE A 42 2.95 -1.79 7.03
C ILE A 42 4.03 -1.12 7.87
N THR A 43 4.71 -0.14 7.28
CA THR A 43 5.86 0.55 7.88
C THR A 43 5.71 2.05 7.77
N PRO A 44 6.26 2.85 8.71
CA PRO A 44 6.21 4.30 8.60
C PRO A 44 6.69 4.79 7.24
N HIS A 45 5.98 5.77 6.68
CA HIS A 45 6.41 6.43 5.46
C HIS A 45 7.74 7.16 5.75
N PRO A 46 8.76 7.07 4.86
CA PRO A 46 10.07 7.66 5.12
C PRO A 46 10.06 9.19 5.15
N GLU A 47 9.10 9.83 4.47
CA GLU A 47 8.93 11.30 4.42
C GLU A 47 8.58 11.90 5.80
N PRO A 48 9.46 12.73 6.39
CA PRO A 48 9.23 13.33 7.71
C PRO A 48 7.98 14.23 7.78
N LEU A 49 7.58 14.85 6.67
CA LEU A 49 6.41 15.74 6.62
C LEU A 49 5.06 15.00 6.59
N LEU A 50 5.08 13.66 6.60
CA LEU A 50 3.89 12.82 6.62
C LEU A 50 3.83 12.01 7.91
N PRO A 51 3.79 12.66 9.09
CA PRO A 51 3.66 11.93 10.33
C PRO A 51 2.35 11.15 10.31
N LYS A 52 2.39 9.90 10.80
CA LYS A 52 1.26 8.96 10.85
C LYS A 52 0.85 8.35 9.50
N VAL A 53 1.56 8.63 8.40
CA VAL A 53 1.36 7.91 7.14
C VAL A 53 2.26 6.69 7.11
N TYR A 54 1.71 5.56 6.65
CA TYR A 54 2.40 4.27 6.55
C TYR A 54 2.30 3.75 5.12
N ASN A 55 3.36 3.09 4.67
CA ASN A 55 3.37 2.39 3.40
C ASN A 55 2.84 0.97 3.58
N LEU A 56 1.95 0.56 2.67
CA LEU A 56 1.53 -0.83 2.52
C LEU A 56 2.32 -1.47 1.37
N ALA A 57 3.14 -2.46 1.70
CA ALA A 57 3.88 -3.24 0.73
C ALA A 57 3.53 -4.73 0.85
N MET A 58 3.64 -5.47 -0.25
CA MET A 58 3.46 -6.91 -0.23
C MET A 58 4.32 -7.63 -1.25
N GLY A 59 4.79 -8.81 -0.87
CA GLY A 59 5.64 -9.65 -1.71
C GLY A 59 6.35 -10.73 -0.89
N PRO A 60 7.23 -11.53 -1.50
CA PRO A 60 8.09 -12.45 -0.77
C PRO A 60 8.98 -11.70 0.23
N PRO A 61 9.20 -12.24 1.43
CA PRO A 61 10.10 -11.62 2.39
C PRO A 61 11.56 -11.71 1.91
N ILE A 62 12.29 -10.60 2.01
CA ILE A 62 13.74 -10.53 1.69
C ILE A 62 14.60 -10.06 2.87
N GLY A 63 13.99 -9.77 4.00
CA GLY A 63 14.64 -9.40 5.26
C GLY A 63 13.71 -9.62 6.43
N GLU A 64 13.98 -9.02 7.59
CA GLU A 64 13.09 -9.14 8.76
C GLU A 64 11.73 -8.46 8.54
N ILE A 65 11.74 -7.26 7.97
CA ILE A 65 10.54 -6.47 7.66
C ILE A 65 10.40 -6.16 6.17
N GLN A 66 11.47 -6.37 5.40
CA GLN A 66 11.53 -6.03 3.98
C GLN A 66 10.80 -7.07 3.14
N VAL A 67 10.15 -6.58 2.09
CA VAL A 67 9.45 -7.38 1.07
C VAL A 67 10.03 -7.07 -0.29
N ASP A 68 10.17 -8.08 -1.15
CA ASP A 68 10.37 -7.87 -2.57
C ASP A 68 9.03 -7.51 -3.18
N ASP A 69 8.76 -6.21 -3.21
CA ASP A 69 7.58 -5.64 -3.84
C ASP A 69 7.83 -5.31 -5.31
N MET A 70 8.86 -5.83 -5.98
CA MET A 70 9.07 -5.62 -7.42
C MET A 70 8.81 -6.89 -8.22
N ILE A 71 8.91 -8.05 -7.57
CA ILE A 71 8.62 -9.33 -8.19
C ILE A 71 7.20 -9.42 -8.77
N ARG A 72 7.09 -10.07 -9.92
CA ARG A 72 5.84 -10.31 -10.63
C ARG A 72 5.42 -11.77 -10.48
N LEU A 73 4.72 -12.07 -9.39
CA LEU A 73 4.18 -13.40 -9.12
C LEU A 73 2.91 -13.67 -9.92
N LYS A 74 2.73 -14.93 -10.32
CA LYS A 74 1.55 -15.39 -11.05
C LYS A 74 0.64 -16.16 -10.09
N HIS A 75 0.00 -15.42 -9.19
CA HIS A 75 -0.93 -15.99 -8.23
C HIS A 75 -2.08 -16.74 -8.93
N ARG A 76 -2.50 -17.86 -8.34
CA ARG A 76 -3.67 -18.61 -8.78
C ARG A 76 -4.94 -17.81 -8.55
N ASN A 77 -5.05 -17.19 -7.38
CA ASN A 77 -6.16 -16.30 -7.01
C ASN A 77 -5.60 -14.94 -6.57
N PRO A 78 -5.38 -14.00 -7.50
CA PRO A 78 -4.89 -12.66 -7.15
C PRO A 78 -5.89 -11.91 -6.26
N ASP A 79 -7.19 -12.08 -6.45
CA ASP A 79 -8.25 -11.50 -5.60
C ASP A 79 -8.03 -11.80 -4.12
N TYR A 80 -7.76 -13.05 -3.77
CA TYR A 80 -7.51 -13.45 -2.38
C TYR A 80 -6.25 -12.78 -1.81
N VAL A 81 -5.20 -12.60 -2.62
CA VAL A 81 -3.95 -11.96 -2.18
C VAL A 81 -4.24 -10.52 -1.79
N PHE A 82 -4.93 -9.78 -2.66
CA PHE A 82 -5.25 -8.38 -2.42
C PHE A 82 -6.29 -8.22 -1.30
N SER A 83 -7.34 -9.04 -1.26
CA SER A 83 -8.28 -9.05 -0.13
C SER A 83 -7.57 -9.27 1.20
N THR A 84 -6.59 -10.19 1.25
CA THR A 84 -5.82 -10.45 2.48
C THR A 84 -4.98 -9.23 2.87
N ALA A 85 -4.32 -8.59 1.91
CA ALA A 85 -3.53 -7.37 2.16
C ALA A 85 -4.39 -6.21 2.66
N ILE A 86 -5.55 -5.98 2.05
CA ILE A 86 -6.47 -4.91 2.45
C ILE A 86 -7.15 -5.22 3.79
N LEU A 87 -7.50 -6.48 4.07
CA LEU A 87 -8.01 -6.86 5.38
C LEU A 87 -6.96 -6.65 6.49
N PHE A 88 -5.69 -6.95 6.20
CA PHE A 88 -4.60 -6.68 7.13
C PHE A 88 -4.42 -5.17 7.38
N ALA A 89 -4.52 -4.36 6.33
CA ALA A 89 -4.53 -2.90 6.43
C ALA A 89 -5.71 -2.37 7.28
N LEU A 90 -6.92 -2.91 7.08
CA LEU A 90 -8.09 -2.58 7.91
C LEU A 90 -7.85 -2.94 9.38
N THR A 91 -7.28 -4.11 9.64
CA THR A 91 -6.96 -4.57 11.00
C THR A 91 -5.97 -3.62 11.68
N PHE A 92 -4.92 -3.20 10.97
CA PHE A 92 -3.96 -2.22 11.47
C PHE A 92 -4.62 -0.87 11.79
N LEU A 93 -5.45 -0.33 10.88
CA LEU A 93 -6.13 0.95 11.10
C LEU A 93 -7.21 0.87 12.18
N THR A 94 -7.77 -0.31 12.43
CA THR A 94 -8.71 -0.52 13.55
C THR A 94 -7.98 -0.46 14.89
N GLU A 95 -6.77 -1.02 14.96
CA GLU A 95 -5.91 -0.97 16.17
C GLU A 95 -5.31 0.43 16.39
N TYR A 96 -4.94 1.13 15.31
CA TYR A 96 -4.30 2.45 15.33
C TYR A 96 -5.10 3.48 14.49
N PRO A 97 -6.27 3.94 14.99
CA PRO A 97 -7.24 4.70 14.20
C PRO A 97 -6.80 6.12 13.80
N GLU A 98 -5.74 6.65 14.41
CA GLU A 98 -5.15 7.95 14.07
C GLU A 98 -4.17 7.88 12.90
N MET A 99 -3.86 6.68 12.42
CA MET A 99 -2.88 6.44 11.36
C MET A 99 -3.54 6.42 9.98
N LEU A 100 -2.72 6.64 8.95
CA LEU A 100 -3.13 6.63 7.55
C LEU A 100 -2.24 5.65 6.78
N ILE A 101 -2.82 4.99 5.77
CA ILE A 101 -2.05 4.17 4.82
C ILE A 101 -1.96 4.90 3.49
N GLY A 102 -0.73 5.17 3.06
CA GLY A 102 -0.40 5.67 1.74
C GLY A 102 -0.36 4.55 0.71
N LEU A 103 -0.93 4.82 -0.46
CA LEU A 103 -0.94 3.91 -1.61
C LEU A 103 -0.18 4.55 -2.76
N ASP A 104 1.13 4.62 -2.63
CA ASP A 104 2.00 5.29 -3.61
C ASP A 104 2.42 4.32 -4.73
N GLY A 105 2.60 3.03 -4.41
CA GLY A 105 3.19 2.07 -5.33
C GLY A 105 4.70 2.30 -5.51
N SER A 106 5.46 1.24 -5.81
CA SER A 106 6.90 1.37 -6.05
C SER A 106 7.24 1.95 -7.44
N ASP A 107 6.25 2.02 -8.33
CA ASP A 107 6.31 2.67 -9.64
C ASP A 107 4.93 3.19 -10.07
N ASP A 108 4.88 4.03 -11.11
CA ASP A 108 3.64 4.59 -11.66
C ASP A 108 2.63 3.52 -12.08
N LEU A 109 3.12 2.36 -12.53
CA LEU A 109 2.28 1.26 -12.95
C LEU A 109 1.52 0.67 -11.74
N ARG A 110 2.20 0.51 -10.61
CA ARG A 110 1.62 0.03 -9.35
C ARG A 110 0.73 1.07 -8.70
N ALA A 111 1.11 2.34 -8.73
CA ALA A 111 0.25 3.45 -8.32
C ALA A 111 -1.09 3.39 -9.08
N THR A 112 -1.00 3.28 -10.41
CA THR A 112 -2.17 3.16 -11.30
C THR A 112 -2.98 1.90 -11.01
N LEU A 113 -2.30 0.78 -10.76
CA LEU A 113 -2.94 -0.49 -10.43
C LEU A 113 -3.73 -0.39 -9.12
N TYR A 114 -3.14 0.14 -8.05
CA TYR A 114 -3.81 0.33 -6.76
C TYR A 114 -4.98 1.30 -6.87
N HIS A 115 -4.79 2.44 -7.58
CA HIS A 115 -5.87 3.36 -7.87
C HIS A 115 -7.04 2.68 -8.59
N SER A 116 -6.75 1.86 -9.61
CA SER A 116 -7.77 1.09 -10.32
C SER A 116 -8.48 0.09 -9.41
N MET A 117 -7.76 -0.62 -8.54
CA MET A 117 -8.37 -1.56 -7.58
C MET A 117 -9.31 -0.85 -6.62
N PHE A 118 -8.91 0.27 -6.04
CA PHE A 118 -9.77 1.03 -5.12
C PHE A 118 -11.00 1.59 -5.84
N THR A 119 -10.81 2.14 -7.04
CA THR A 119 -11.92 2.69 -7.83
C THR A 119 -12.93 1.61 -8.22
N THR A 120 -12.45 0.44 -8.64
CA THR A 120 -13.32 -0.67 -9.09
C THR A 120 -14.00 -1.39 -7.94
N ASN A 121 -13.43 -1.34 -6.74
CA ASN A 121 -14.00 -1.89 -5.51
C ASN A 121 -14.62 -0.81 -4.59
N ARG A 122 -14.90 0.38 -5.12
CA ARG A 122 -15.29 1.56 -4.35
C ARG A 122 -16.43 1.30 -3.36
N LYS A 123 -17.49 0.61 -3.81
CA LYS A 123 -18.64 0.30 -2.94
C LYS A 123 -18.21 -0.51 -1.72
N THR A 124 -17.44 -1.57 -1.93
CA THR A 124 -16.91 -2.40 -0.82
C THR A 124 -15.98 -1.56 0.06
N MET A 125 -15.10 -0.77 -0.53
CA MET A 125 -14.13 0.03 0.23
C MET A 125 -14.77 1.14 1.06
N ASP A 126 -15.82 1.80 0.55
CA ASP A 126 -16.54 2.89 1.24
C ASP A 126 -17.24 2.42 2.53
N GLU A 127 -17.49 1.12 2.69
CA GLU A 127 -18.05 0.54 3.92
C GLU A 127 -17.02 0.46 5.07
N PHE A 128 -15.73 0.37 4.75
CA PHE A 128 -14.66 0.11 5.72
C PHE A 128 -13.59 1.20 5.81
N PHE A 129 -13.43 2.00 4.76
CA PHE A 129 -12.38 3.01 4.66
C PHE A 129 -12.94 4.36 4.26
N THR A 130 -12.44 5.41 4.91
CA THR A 130 -12.54 6.76 4.36
C THR A 130 -11.35 7.00 3.42
N THR A 131 -11.60 6.98 2.11
CA THR A 131 -10.56 7.23 1.12
C THR A 131 -10.41 8.72 0.86
N ILE A 132 -9.20 9.26 1.06
CA ILE A 132 -8.88 10.67 0.80
C ILE A 132 -7.97 10.71 -0.43
N GLY A 133 -8.52 11.15 -1.56
CA GLY A 133 -7.72 11.42 -2.76
C GLY A 133 -6.87 12.66 -2.54
N VAL A 134 -5.56 12.51 -2.60
CA VAL A 134 -4.63 13.62 -2.54
C VAL A 134 -3.72 13.49 -3.75
N ASP A 135 -3.79 14.46 -4.65
CA ASP A 135 -2.70 14.68 -5.62
C ASP A 135 -1.49 15.14 -4.78
N TRP A 136 -0.58 14.21 -4.46
CA TRP A 136 0.46 14.42 -3.45
C TRP A 136 1.42 15.54 -3.85
N TYR A 137 1.55 15.82 -5.15
CA TYR A 137 2.27 16.97 -5.70
C TYR A 137 1.64 18.33 -5.31
N VAL A 138 0.36 18.37 -4.94
CA VAL A 138 -0.36 19.61 -4.61
C VAL A 138 -0.15 20.03 -3.13
N LYS A 139 0.50 19.21 -2.29
CA LYS A 139 0.69 19.50 -0.85
C LYS A 139 2.03 20.12 -0.45
N LEU A 140 3.02 20.21 -1.34
CA LEU A 140 4.22 21.02 -1.06
C LEU A 140 3.89 22.53 -0.94
N LEU A 141 2.68 22.94 -1.36
CA LEU A 141 2.17 24.30 -1.27
C LEU A 141 1.41 24.61 0.04
N ARG A 142 1.30 23.66 0.99
CA ARG A 142 0.44 23.85 2.18
C ARG A 142 0.90 24.90 3.18
N ASN A 143 2.15 25.34 3.07
CA ASN A 143 2.70 26.36 3.95
C ASN A 143 2.49 27.77 3.37
N GLU A 144 2.00 27.88 2.13
CA GLU A 144 1.92 29.12 1.33
C GLU A 144 3.26 29.87 1.13
N GLU A 145 4.40 29.36 1.64
CA GLU A 145 5.67 30.10 1.68
C GLU A 145 6.72 29.70 0.63
N ASP A 146 6.90 28.43 0.26
CA ASP A 146 7.90 28.06 -0.77
C ASP A 146 7.65 26.68 -1.41
N ILE A 147 8.22 26.48 -2.59
CA ILE A 147 8.19 25.25 -3.39
C ILE A 147 9.60 24.68 -3.46
N GLU A 148 9.73 23.35 -3.36
CA GLU A 148 11.02 22.69 -3.53
C GLU A 148 11.61 22.92 -4.93
N ARG A 149 12.89 23.33 -4.96
CA ARG A 149 13.66 23.65 -6.16
C ARG A 149 14.93 22.81 -6.21
N ASN A 150 15.39 22.53 -7.41
CA ASN A 150 16.70 21.93 -7.64
C ASN A 150 17.85 22.94 -7.35
N SER A 151 19.09 22.49 -7.48
CA SER A 151 20.30 23.29 -7.21
C SER A 151 20.44 24.55 -8.06
N ASP A 152 19.73 24.64 -9.18
CA ASP A 152 19.65 25.77 -10.10
C ASP A 152 18.43 26.68 -9.83
N GLY A 153 17.63 26.39 -8.79
CA GLY A 153 16.48 27.21 -8.40
C GLY A 153 15.23 26.98 -9.25
N THR A 154 15.25 25.98 -10.15
CA THR A 154 14.09 25.55 -10.92
C THR A 154 13.19 24.67 -10.05
N PRO A 155 11.86 24.88 -10.04
CA PRO A 155 10.97 24.00 -9.30
C PRO A 155 11.07 22.56 -9.79
N TYR A 156 10.99 21.59 -8.87
CA TYR A 156 11.01 20.17 -9.23
C TYR A 156 9.77 19.74 -10.04
N PHE A 157 8.72 20.55 -10.09
CA PHE A 157 7.55 20.27 -10.93
C PHE A 157 7.73 20.82 -12.36
N LYS A 158 7.32 20.04 -13.36
CA LYS A 158 7.16 20.53 -14.73
C LYS A 158 5.91 21.40 -14.79
N GLN A 159 6.01 22.62 -15.31
CA GLN A 159 4.83 23.38 -15.71
C GLN A 159 3.99 22.52 -16.67
N ARG A 160 2.70 22.34 -16.37
CA ARG A 160 1.77 21.78 -17.36
C ARG A 160 1.62 22.80 -18.50
N PRO A 161 1.53 22.35 -19.77
CA PRO A 161 1.32 23.22 -20.92
C PRO A 161 -0.02 23.98 -20.85
#